data_AF-A0A4R0XMM6-F1
#
_entry.id   AF-A0A4R0XMM6-F1
#
_cell.length_a   1.000
_cell.length_b   1.000
_cell.length_c   1.000
_cell.angle_alpha   90.00
_cell.angle_beta   90.00
_cell.angle_gamma   90.00
#
_symmetry.space_group_name_H-M   'P 1'
#
loop_
_entity.id
_entity.type
_entity.pdbx_description
1 polymer ?
#
loop_
_entity_poly.entity_id
_entity_poly.type
_entity_poly.pdbx_seq_one_letter_code
_entity_poly.pdbx_strand_id
1 'polypeptide(L)'
;MAKKNNDKKDQYYPKQEFDITLKRTGGWTQTLVTFVFILVPAMVMWVFLSKDFGNKQLLTTGELWGVAIGFIFYSILISIFLIWIRLIWIDTLNFTVPVAIVLMAIMLSQDVVIWGRALIAIGMIFTALPVNMITVRYIENLAIKNNNKH
;
A
#
# COMPACT_ATOMS: atom_id res chain seq x y z
N MET A 1 62.71 -9.69 -21.27
CA MET A 1 61.51 -10.13 -20.52
C MET A 1 61.10 -9.00 -19.59
N ALA A 2 60.02 -8.27 -19.92
CA ALA A 2 59.48 -7.21 -19.08
C ALA A 2 58.05 -7.57 -18.67
N LYS A 3 57.85 -7.73 -17.36
CA LYS A 3 56.61 -8.15 -16.71
C LYS A 3 55.71 -6.91 -16.59
N LYS A 4 54.62 -6.86 -17.37
CA LYS A 4 53.66 -5.75 -17.33
C LYS A 4 52.60 -6.07 -16.26
N ASN A 5 52.80 -5.54 -15.06
CA ASN A 5 51.81 -5.57 -13.98
C ASN A 5 50.64 -4.66 -14.37
N ASN A 6 49.52 -5.28 -14.74
CA ASN A 6 48.23 -4.62 -14.84
C ASN A 6 47.57 -4.66 -13.46
N ASP A 7 47.98 -3.77 -12.57
CA ASP A 7 47.19 -3.44 -11.38
C ASP A 7 45.94 -2.68 -11.85
N LYS A 8 44.88 -3.45 -12.13
CA LYS A 8 43.52 -2.91 -12.18
C LYS A 8 43.19 -2.47 -10.76
N LYS A 9 43.37 -1.17 -10.51
CA LYS A 9 42.78 -0.51 -9.36
C LYS A 9 41.27 -0.57 -9.56
N ASP A 10 40.63 -1.53 -8.91
CA ASP A 10 39.18 -1.53 -8.74
C ASP A 10 38.85 -0.23 -7.99
N GLN A 11 38.39 0.75 -8.76
CA GLN A 11 37.88 1.99 -8.21
C GLN A 11 36.65 1.63 -7.40
N TYR A 12 36.83 1.62 -6.09
CA TYR A 12 35.75 1.57 -5.12
C TYR A 12 34.98 2.89 -5.25
N TYR A 13 34.05 2.96 -6.20
CA TYR A 13 33.08 4.03 -6.22
C TYR A 13 32.29 3.90 -4.92
N PRO A 14 32.34 4.89 -4.01
CA PRO A 14 31.44 4.87 -2.87
C PRO A 14 30.05 4.78 -3.48
N LYS A 15 29.36 3.67 -3.19
CA LYS A 15 27.95 3.48 -3.50
C LYS A 15 27.31 4.75 -2.95
N GLN A 16 26.93 5.68 -3.84
CA GLN A 16 26.18 6.86 -3.43
C GLN A 16 24.91 6.25 -2.84
N GLU A 17 24.89 6.14 -1.51
CA GLU A 17 23.66 6.08 -0.75
C GLU A 17 22.91 7.29 -1.24
N PHE A 18 22.01 7.05 -2.19
CA PHE A 18 21.12 8.07 -2.69
C PHE A 18 20.49 8.61 -1.41
N ASP A 19 20.82 9.86 -1.09
CA ASP A 19 20.49 10.49 0.16
C ASP A 19 19.00 10.86 0.11
N ILE A 20 18.15 9.83 0.04
CA ILE A 20 16.71 9.85 0.30
C ILE A 20 16.53 9.82 1.82
N THR A 21 17.46 10.36 2.60
CA THR A 21 17.18 10.79 3.97
C THR A 21 16.43 12.12 3.96
N LEU A 22 15.55 12.37 2.97
CA LEU A 22 14.35 13.15 3.28
C LEU A 22 13.74 12.41 4.46
N LYS A 23 13.78 13.06 5.62
CA LYS A 23 13.34 12.60 6.93
C LYS A 23 12.18 11.61 6.78
N ARG A 24 12.50 10.31 6.73
CA ARG A 24 11.50 9.25 6.61
C ARG A 24 10.70 9.37 7.90
N THR A 25 9.51 9.97 7.83
CA THR A 25 8.55 9.91 8.93
C THR A 25 8.52 8.45 9.35
N GLY A 26 8.83 8.19 10.64
CA GLY A 26 9.01 6.83 11.12
C GLY A 26 7.85 5.96 10.65
N GLY A 27 8.10 4.69 10.33
CA GLY A 27 7.06 3.79 9.80
C GLY A 27 5.76 3.84 10.62
N TRP A 28 5.89 4.05 11.93
CA TRP A 28 4.80 4.32 12.86
C TRP A 28 3.87 5.48 12.48
N THR A 29 4.40 6.63 12.07
CA THR A 29 3.59 7.79 11.64
C THR A 29 2.79 7.44 10.39
N GLN A 30 3.39 6.73 9.43
CA GLN A 30 2.69 6.30 8.22
C GLN A 30 1.56 5.33 8.56
N THR A 31 1.84 4.32 9.40
CA THR A 31 0.82 3.37 9.86
C THR A 31 -0.32 4.08 10.58
N LEU A 32 -0.02 5.04 11.46
CA LEU A 32 -1.02 5.78 12.21
C LEU A 32 -1.89 6.66 11.31
N VAL A 33 -1.29 7.33 10.33
CA VAL A 33 -2.04 8.13 9.35
C VAL A 33 -2.94 7.23 8.49
N THR A 34 -2.43 6.12 7.96
CA THR A 34 -3.26 5.14 7.22
C THR A 34 -4.38 4.60 8.09
N PHE A 35 -4.11 4.30 9.35
CA PHE A 35 -5.12 3.83 10.29
C PHE A 35 -6.24 4.86 10.50
N VAL A 36 -5.88 6.12 10.79
CA VAL A 36 -6.86 7.18 11.09
C VAL A 36 -7.66 7.60 9.86
N PHE A 37 -7.03 7.73 8.69
CA PHE A 37 -7.71 8.29 7.50
C PHE A 37 -8.40 7.23 6.63
N ILE A 38 -8.11 5.95 6.85
CA ILE A 38 -8.61 4.86 6.00
C ILE A 38 -9.31 3.81 6.84
N LEU A 39 -8.62 3.25 7.85
CA LEU A 39 -9.20 2.18 8.65
C LEU A 39 -10.38 2.67 9.50
N VAL A 40 -10.26 3.83 10.16
CA VAL A 40 -11.37 4.40 10.96
C VAL A 40 -12.60 4.72 10.10
N PRO A 41 -12.52 5.46 8.99
CA PRO A 41 -13.67 5.70 8.11
C PRO A 41 -14.27 4.40 7.54
N ALA A 42 -13.43 3.42 7.18
CA ALA A 42 -13.90 2.12 6.73
C ALA A 42 -14.68 1.38 7.82
N MET A 43 -14.19 1.39 9.06
CA MET A 43 -14.88 0.79 10.21
C MET A 43 -16.20 1.49 10.51
N VAL A 44 -16.22 2.82 10.46
CA VAL A 44 -17.45 3.62 10.62
C VAL A 44 -18.47 3.21 9.55
N MET A 45 -18.08 3.20 8.28
CA MET A 45 -18.98 2.75 7.20
C MET A 45 -19.43 1.31 7.40
N TRP A 46 -18.53 0.41 7.80
CA TRP A 46 -18.90 -0.98 8.04
C TRP A 46 -19.93 -1.11 9.16
N VAL A 47 -19.78 -0.38 10.28
CA VAL A 47 -20.74 -0.40 11.38
C VAL A 47 -22.10 0.16 10.94
N PHE A 48 -22.13 1.25 10.17
CA PHE A 48 -23.38 1.88 9.75
C PHE A 48 -24.05 1.19 8.56
N LEU A 49 -23.30 0.57 7.64
CA LEU A 49 -23.82 0.00 6.40
C LEU A 49 -23.92 -1.53 6.41
N SER A 50 -23.36 -2.21 7.42
CA SER A 50 -23.47 -3.66 7.53
C SER A 50 -24.81 -4.07 8.13
N LYS A 51 -25.39 -5.13 7.55
CA LYS A 51 -26.55 -5.86 8.11
C LYS A 51 -26.30 -6.40 9.52
N ASP A 52 -25.04 -6.55 9.92
CA ASP A 52 -24.68 -7.17 11.21
C ASP A 52 -25.05 -6.29 12.43
N PHE A 53 -25.12 -4.96 12.27
CA PHE A 53 -25.36 -4.02 13.37
C PHE A 53 -26.75 -3.38 13.36
N GLY A 54 -27.38 -3.31 12.19
CA GLY A 54 -28.77 -2.89 12.04
C GLY A 54 -29.51 -3.98 11.28
N ASN A 55 -30.56 -4.55 11.87
CA ASN A 55 -31.38 -5.66 11.34
C ASN A 55 -32.08 -5.36 9.99
N LYS A 56 -31.71 -4.29 9.29
CA LYS A 56 -32.21 -3.86 7.98
C LYS A 56 -31.05 -3.39 7.11
N GLN A 57 -31.04 -3.86 5.87
CA GLN A 57 -30.12 -3.38 4.85
C GLN A 57 -30.52 -1.95 4.47
N LEU A 58 -29.67 -0.96 4.77
CA LEU A 58 -29.95 0.45 4.46
C LEU A 58 -29.79 0.78 2.97
N LEU A 59 -28.93 0.05 2.26
CA LEU A 59 -28.56 0.29 0.86
C LEU A 59 -28.76 -0.97 0.02
N THR A 60 -29.21 -0.79 -1.21
CA THR A 60 -29.27 -1.86 -2.21
C THR A 60 -27.87 -2.37 -2.56
N THR A 61 -27.77 -3.57 -3.11
CA THR A 61 -26.48 -4.16 -3.52
C THR A 61 -25.72 -3.26 -4.51
N GLY A 62 -26.42 -2.59 -5.43
CA GLY A 62 -25.80 -1.67 -6.38
C GLY A 62 -25.20 -0.43 -5.73
N GLU A 63 -25.91 0.15 -4.76
CA GLU A 63 -25.41 1.31 -4.00
C GLU A 63 -24.19 0.95 -3.14
N LEU A 64 -24.18 -0.25 -2.54
CA LEU A 64 -23.02 -0.76 -1.80
C LEU A 64 -21.77 -0.89 -2.68
N TRP A 65 -21.91 -1.34 -3.93
CA TRP A 65 -20.81 -1.35 -4.91
C TRP A 65 -20.32 0.07 -5.23
N GLY A 66 -21.25 1.02 -5.38
CA GLY A 66 -20.91 2.43 -5.56
C GLY A 66 -20.10 2.99 -4.40
N VAL A 67 -20.50 2.69 -3.15
CA VAL A 67 -19.76 3.09 -1.94
C VAL A 67 -18.39 2.42 -1.89
N ALA A 68 -18.28 1.13 -2.21
CA ALA A 68 -17.01 0.41 -2.20
C ALA A 68 -16.00 1.00 -3.19
N ILE A 69 -16.42 1.25 -4.44
CA ILE A 69 -15.57 1.86 -5.47
C ILE A 69 -15.24 3.31 -5.10
N GLY A 70 -16.24 4.07 -4.62
CA GLY A 70 -16.07 5.44 -4.15
C GLY A 70 -15.06 5.54 -3.01
N PHE A 71 -15.07 4.58 -2.09
CA PHE A 71 -14.12 4.53 -0.98
C PHE A 71 -12.71 4.19 -1.43
N ILE A 72 -12.53 3.27 -2.39
CA ILE A 72 -11.21 3.00 -2.97
C ILE A 72 -10.67 4.27 -3.62
N PHE A 73 -11.49 4.99 -4.39
CA PHE A 73 -11.09 6.25 -5.01
C PHE A 73 -10.77 7.33 -3.97
N TYR A 74 -11.58 7.45 -2.92
CA TYR A 74 -11.31 8.30 -1.76
C TYR A 74 -9.96 7.94 -1.11
N SER A 75 -9.67 6.65 -0.91
CA SER A 75 -8.42 6.20 -0.29
C SER A 75 -7.18 6.58 -1.11
N ILE A 76 -7.30 6.55 -2.44
CA ILE A 76 -6.24 6.98 -3.37
C ILE A 76 -6.10 8.51 -3.31
N LEU A 77 -7.20 9.25 -3.41
CA LEU A 77 -7.21 10.71 -3.37
C LEU A 77 -6.64 11.25 -2.05
N ILE A 78 -7.09 10.72 -0.91
CA ILE A 78 -6.59 11.15 0.39
C ILE A 78 -5.10 10.81 0.52
N SER A 79 -4.66 9.65 0.02
CA SER A 79 -3.24 9.30 0.04
C SER A 79 -2.40 10.24 -0.82
N ILE A 80 -2.86 10.60 -2.02
CA ILE A 80 -2.19 11.58 -2.88
C ILE A 80 -2.12 12.94 -2.17
N PHE A 81 -3.20 13.38 -1.54
CA PHE A 81 -3.23 14.62 -0.76
C PHE A 81 -2.24 14.59 0.42
N LEU A 82 -2.18 13.48 1.15
CA LEU A 82 -1.26 13.28 2.27
C LEU A 82 0.22 13.22 1.83
N ILE A 83 0.48 12.68 0.63
CA ILE A 83 1.81 12.73 -0.01
C ILE A 83 2.16 14.16 -0.40
N TRP A 84 1.20 14.94 -0.91
CA TRP A 84 1.41 16.32 -1.32
C TRP A 84 1.83 17.22 -0.15
N ILE A 85 1.23 17.05 1.04
CA ILE A 85 1.65 17.74 2.27
C ILE A 85 2.89 17.11 2.93
N ARG A 86 3.50 16.10 2.31
CA ARG A 86 4.67 15.34 2.80
C ARG A 86 4.44 14.67 4.17
N LEU A 87 3.20 14.29 4.50
CA LEU A 87 2.89 13.59 5.74
C LEU A 87 3.14 12.08 5.63
N ILE A 88 2.92 11.52 4.44
CA ILE A 88 3.20 10.12 4.11
C ILE A 88 4.04 10.02 2.83
N TRP A 89 4.59 8.85 2.59
CA TRP A 89 5.47 8.58 1.46
C TRP A 89 4.75 7.82 0.35
N ILE A 90 5.31 7.88 -0.86
CA ILE A 90 4.76 7.17 -2.01
C ILE A 90 4.69 5.65 -1.75
N ASP A 91 5.66 5.11 -1.00
CA ASP A 91 5.71 3.71 -0.60
C ASP A 91 4.47 3.29 0.21
N THR A 92 3.84 4.22 0.95
CA THR A 92 2.66 3.96 1.77
C THR A 92 1.46 3.55 0.91
N LEU A 93 1.39 3.96 -0.36
CA LEU A 93 0.33 3.53 -1.29
C LEU A 93 0.32 2.01 -1.50
N ASN A 94 1.49 1.37 -1.49
CA ASN A 94 1.62 -0.08 -1.67
C ASN A 94 0.98 -0.88 -0.54
N PHE A 95 0.79 -0.26 0.62
CA PHE A 95 0.09 -0.86 1.76
C PHE A 95 -1.36 -0.38 1.84
N THR A 96 -1.57 0.92 1.71
CA THR A 96 -2.86 1.58 1.85
C THR A 96 -3.90 1.09 0.86
N VAL A 97 -3.55 1.00 -0.44
CA VAL A 97 -4.53 0.66 -1.48
C VAL A 97 -5.02 -0.79 -1.33
N PRO A 98 -4.14 -1.80 -1.15
CA PRO A 98 -4.59 -3.16 -0.86
C PRO A 98 -5.46 -3.25 0.39
N VAL A 99 -5.11 -2.54 1.47
CA VAL A 99 -5.92 -2.53 2.71
C VAL A 99 -7.32 -1.96 2.45
N ALA A 100 -7.43 -0.86 1.71
CA ALA A 100 -8.72 -0.29 1.35
C ALA A 100 -9.57 -1.27 0.52
N ILE A 101 -8.95 -1.96 -0.44
CA ILE A 101 -9.62 -3.00 -1.24
C ILE A 101 -10.12 -4.14 -0.34
N VAL A 102 -9.28 -4.62 0.59
CA VAL A 102 -9.65 -5.71 1.52
C VAL A 102 -10.86 -5.30 2.36
N LEU A 103 -10.83 -4.10 2.95
CA LEU A 103 -11.91 -3.60 3.79
C LEU A 103 -13.22 -3.46 3.02
N MET A 104 -13.16 -2.96 1.78
CA MET A 104 -14.35 -2.83 0.95
C MET A 104 -14.89 -4.17 0.46
N ALA A 105 -14.02 -5.12 0.13
CA ALA A 105 -14.46 -6.47 -0.22
C ALA A 105 -15.10 -7.21 0.97
N ILE A 106 -14.60 -7.01 2.19
CA ILE A 106 -15.27 -7.48 3.41
C ILE A 106 -16.66 -6.84 3.51
N MET A 107 -16.76 -5.52 3.30
CA MET A 107 -18.03 -4.80 3.34
C MET A 107 -19.02 -5.29 2.28
N LEU A 108 -18.57 -5.69 1.08
CA LEU A 108 -19.42 -6.24 0.02
C LEU A 108 -19.85 -7.69 0.29
N SER A 109 -19.08 -8.45 1.07
CA SER A 109 -19.35 -9.85 1.39
C SER A 109 -20.42 -10.06 2.49
N GLN A 110 -21.39 -9.16 2.62
CA GLN A 110 -22.39 -9.19 3.72
C GLN A 110 -23.22 -10.46 3.73
N ASP A 111 -23.49 -11.05 2.57
CA ASP A 111 -24.28 -12.28 2.45
C ASP A 111 -23.46 -13.55 2.73
N VAL A 112 -22.13 -13.41 2.92
CA VAL A 112 -21.24 -14.50 3.31
C VAL A 112 -21.18 -14.60 4.83
N VAL A 113 -21.21 -15.83 5.35
CA VAL A 113 -21.02 -16.14 6.77
C VAL A 113 -19.72 -15.51 7.29
N ILE A 114 -19.70 -15.10 8.56
CA ILE A 114 -18.55 -14.37 9.16
C ILE A 114 -17.20 -15.06 8.93
N TRP A 115 -17.17 -16.40 8.96
CA TRP A 115 -15.98 -17.22 8.69
C TRP A 115 -15.49 -17.12 7.24
N GLY A 116 -16.41 -17.05 6.27
CA GLY A 116 -16.06 -16.86 4.87
C GLY A 116 -15.48 -15.45 4.61
N ARG A 117 -15.96 -14.43 5.33
CA ARG A 117 -15.39 -13.08 5.25
C ARG A 117 -13.95 -13.03 5.78
N ALA A 118 -13.66 -13.76 6.86
CA ALA A 118 -12.30 -13.91 7.39
C ALA A 118 -11.36 -14.59 6.37
N LEU A 119 -11.82 -15.63 5.69
CA LEU A 119 -11.04 -16.29 4.62
C LEU A 119 -10.76 -15.36 3.44
N ILE A 120 -11.75 -14.56 3.02
CA ILE A 120 -11.59 -13.55 1.97
C ILE A 120 -10.53 -12.51 2.37
N ALA A 121 -10.59 -12.03 3.62
CA ALA A 121 -9.61 -11.08 4.16
C ALA A 121 -8.19 -11.67 4.17
N ILE A 122 -8.03 -12.90 4.66
CA ILE A 122 -6.76 -13.61 4.68
C ILE A 122 -6.23 -13.80 3.25
N GLY A 123 -7.07 -14.27 2.32
CA GLY A 123 -6.71 -14.46 0.92
C GLY A 123 -6.17 -13.17 0.29
N MET A 124 -6.84 -12.05 0.51
CA MET A 124 -6.37 -10.77 -0.01
C MET A 124 -5.08 -10.27 0.67
N ILE A 125 -4.91 -10.48 1.97
CA ILE A 125 -3.62 -10.16 2.65
C ILE A 125 -2.48 -10.99 2.01
N PHE A 126 -2.72 -12.27 1.74
CA PHE A 126 -1.72 -13.11 1.05
C PHE A 126 -1.42 -12.61 -0.37
N THR A 127 -2.39 -12.02 -1.08
CA THR A 127 -2.12 -11.39 -2.38
C THR A 127 -1.33 -10.09 -2.28
N ALA A 128 -1.34 -9.40 -1.14
CA ALA A 128 -0.53 -8.18 -0.95
C ALA A 128 0.98 -8.50 -0.88
N LEU A 129 1.37 -9.69 -0.41
CA LEU A 129 2.77 -10.12 -0.33
C LEU A 129 3.49 -10.20 -1.69
N PRO A 130 2.97 -10.92 -2.71
CA PRO A 130 3.62 -10.97 -4.02
C PRO A 130 3.62 -9.61 -4.70
N VAL A 131 2.55 -8.81 -4.55
CA VAL A 131 2.51 -7.44 -5.08
C VAL A 131 3.62 -6.59 -4.48
N ASN A 132 3.80 -6.62 -3.16
CA ASN A 132 4.87 -5.89 -2.50
C ASN A 132 6.27 -6.37 -2.96
N MET A 133 6.45 -7.68 -3.14
CA MET A 133 7.72 -8.25 -3.62
C MET A 133 8.06 -7.82 -5.06
N ILE A 134 7.05 -7.74 -5.94
CA ILE A 134 7.22 -7.25 -7.31
C ILE A 134 7.60 -5.77 -7.30
N THR A 135 6.95 -4.96 -6.47
CA THR A 135 7.23 -3.52 -6.38
C THR A 135 8.66 -3.25 -5.93
N VAL A 136 9.14 -3.96 -4.89
CA VAL A 136 10.53 -3.83 -4.43
C VAL A 136 11.53 -4.17 -5.54
N ARG A 137 11.33 -5.30 -6.23
CA ARG A 137 12.21 -5.70 -7.35
C ARG A 137 12.21 -4.69 -8.50
N TYR A 138 11.05 -4.10 -8.80
CA TYR A 138 10.96 -3.11 -9.87
C TYR A 138 11.73 -1.83 -9.52
N ILE A 139 11.63 -1.38 -8.27
CA ILE A 139 12.39 -0.22 -7.77
C ILE A 139 13.90 -0.49 -7.79
N GLU A 140 14.34 -1.68 -7.34
CA GLU A 140 15.74 -2.09 -7.40
C GLU A 140 16.30 -2.08 -8.83
N ASN A 141 15.56 -2.64 -9.78
CA ASN A 141 15.97 -2.69 -11.19
C ASN A 141 16.09 -1.29 -11.82
N LEU A 142 15.19 -0.36 -11.46
CA LEU A 142 15.27 1.03 -11.91
C LEU A 142 16.49 1.74 -11.33
N ALA A 143 16.81 1.52 -10.06
CA ALA A 143 18.00 2.09 -9.41
C ALA A 143 19.30 1.59 -10.07
N ILE A 144 19.42 0.29 -10.34
CA ILE A 144 20.58 -0.30 -11.03
C ILE A 144 20.73 0.29 -12.44
N LYS A 145 19.64 0.40 -13.20
CA LYS A 145 19.66 0.94 -14.57
C LYS A 145 20.09 2.41 -14.61
N ASN A 146 19.78 3.20 -13.59
CA ASN A 146 20.17 4.61 -13.51
C ASN A 146 21.66 4.75 -13.17
N ASN A 147 22.20 3.90 -12.29
CA ASN A 147 23.63 3.89 -11.95
C ASN A 147 24.54 3.46 -13.12
N ASN A 148 24.07 2.61 -14.03
CA ASN A 148 24.85 2.18 -15.20
C ASN A 148 24.90 3.20 -16.34
N LYS A 149 24.18 4.33 -16.23
CA LYS A 149 24.18 5.41 -17.24
C LYS A 149 25.12 6.57 -16.89
N HIS A 150 25.69 6.57 -15.70
CA HIS A 150 26.68 7.54 -15.23
C HIS A 150 28.06 6.88 -15.18
#